data_AF-A0A7Y0KH14-F1
#
_entry.id   AF-A0A7Y0KH14-F1
#
_cell.length_a   1.000
_cell.length_b   1.000
_cell.length_c   1.000
_cell.angle_alpha   90.00
_cell.angle_beta   90.00
_cell.angle_gamma   90.00
#
_symmetry.space_group_name_H-M   'P 1'
#
loop_
_entity.id
_entity.type
_entity.pdbx_description
1 polymer ?
#
loop_
_entity_poly.entity_id
_entity_poly.type
_entity_poly.pdbx_seq_one_letter_code
_entity_poly.pdbx_strand_id
1 'polypeptide(L)'
;MTCELAVGHSARAHALREELETTAERWFRPRSIWAAQVTEAAMLLAEGDPGADDAAKGAAARGATLGLPSAQLAAGAHLLVRHLLLGRIAEVGPLAAHASAESSNTAAWAAAAALAEAAAGRHDGARAHLAEYSRRAARPGMWFARGATAMAAAAAFALREAGVAARVREILPPDPDAAILVGFGGAVLGPVTLWTGLAVWTLDDVEAARRDLRAAVAFADRAGWPPWGAIARQCVSALEDPAASLPLGLRR
;
A
#
# COMPACT_ATOMS: atom_id res chain seq x y z
N MET A 1 10.93 3.22 14.73
CA MET A 1 9.55 2.76 14.49
C MET A 1 9.34 2.38 13.04
N THR A 2 9.32 3.34 12.09
CA THR A 2 9.05 3.05 10.66
C THR A 2 10.05 2.10 10.01
N CYS A 3 11.35 2.24 10.31
CA CYS A 3 12.36 1.32 9.79
C CYS A 3 12.12 -0.13 10.26
N GLU A 4 11.78 -0.32 11.54
CA GLU A 4 11.45 -1.64 12.11
C GLU A 4 10.20 -2.22 11.47
N LEU A 5 9.17 -1.39 11.27
CA LEU A 5 7.96 -1.79 10.58
C LEU A 5 8.25 -2.19 9.11
N ALA A 6 9.12 -1.43 8.43
CA ALA A 6 9.49 -1.69 7.05
C ALA A 6 10.21 -3.03 6.86
N VAL A 7 10.89 -3.57 7.88
CA VAL A 7 11.56 -4.88 7.83
C VAL A 7 10.77 -5.99 8.54
N GLY A 8 9.52 -5.72 8.93
CA GLY A 8 8.62 -6.71 9.53
C GLY A 8 8.88 -6.98 11.01
N HIS A 9 9.63 -6.13 11.72
CA HIS A 9 9.84 -6.26 13.16
C HIS A 9 8.67 -5.62 13.96
N SER A 10 7.45 -6.15 13.80
CA SER A 10 6.22 -5.58 14.39
C SER A 10 6.35 -5.29 15.89
N ALA A 11 6.81 -6.26 16.70
CA ALA A 11 6.94 -6.07 18.15
C ALA A 11 7.89 -4.90 18.52
N ARG A 12 9.01 -4.76 17.81
CA ARG A 12 9.95 -3.65 18.03
C ARG A 12 9.36 -2.31 17.54
N ALA A 13 8.58 -2.34 16.45
CA ALA A 13 7.88 -1.17 15.95
C ALA A 13 6.86 -0.65 16.97
N HIS A 14 6.07 -1.53 17.59
CA HIS A 14 5.15 -1.19 18.70
C HIS A 14 5.88 -0.55 19.88
N ALA A 15 6.96 -1.17 20.36
CA ALA A 15 7.74 -0.62 21.48
C ALA A 15 8.28 0.80 21.17
N LEU A 16 8.79 1.02 19.96
CA LEU A 16 9.27 2.34 19.54
C LEU A 16 8.14 3.37 19.33
N ARG A 17 6.94 2.91 18.99
CA ARG A 17 5.74 3.76 18.88
C ARG A 17 5.32 4.25 20.26
N GLU A 18 5.27 3.37 21.25
CA GLU A 18 4.97 3.69 22.65
C GLU A 18 6.01 4.64 23.25
N GLU A 19 7.29 4.40 22.98
CA GLU A 19 8.39 5.28 23.41
C GLU A 19 8.26 6.68 22.79
N LEU A 20 7.93 6.76 21.49
CA LEU A 20 7.71 8.03 20.80
C LEU A 20 6.54 8.79 21.40
N GLU A 21 5.41 8.13 21.64
CA GLU A 21 4.21 8.72 22.22
C GLU A 21 4.50 9.26 23.64
N THR A 22 5.06 8.42 24.51
CA THR A 22 5.44 8.79 25.88
C THR A 22 6.38 9.99 25.91
N THR A 23 7.41 9.98 25.05
CA THR A 23 8.36 11.10 24.93
C THR A 23 7.67 12.35 24.39
N ALA A 24 6.80 12.21 23.40
CA ALA A 24 6.08 13.32 22.81
C ALA A 24 5.09 13.97 23.78
N GLU A 25 4.42 13.20 24.63
CA GLU A 25 3.57 13.71 25.70
C GLU A 25 4.38 14.49 26.73
N ARG A 26 5.48 13.91 27.22
CA ARG A 26 6.38 14.57 28.18
C ARG A 26 6.87 15.94 27.71
N TRP A 27 7.14 16.07 26.41
CA TRP A 27 7.69 17.29 25.79
C TRP A 27 6.65 18.11 25.02
N PHE A 28 5.36 17.82 25.16
CA PHE A 28 4.26 18.53 24.49
C PHE A 28 4.48 18.67 22.96
N ARG A 29 4.78 17.55 22.29
CA ARG A 29 5.03 17.47 20.84
C ARG A 29 3.80 16.91 20.10
N PRO A 30 2.77 17.72 19.81
CA PRO A 30 1.49 17.23 19.27
C PRO A 30 1.61 16.48 17.93
N ARG A 31 2.52 16.88 17.05
CA ARG A 31 2.77 16.18 15.77
C ARG A 31 3.35 14.78 15.97
N SER A 32 4.20 14.59 16.99
CA SER A 32 4.80 13.29 17.28
C SER A 32 3.79 12.34 17.91
N ILE A 33 2.92 12.84 18.79
CA ILE A 33 1.77 12.08 19.32
C ILE A 33 0.88 11.61 18.16
N TRP A 34 0.48 12.55 17.28
CA TRP A 34 -0.34 12.22 16.12
C TRP A 34 0.34 11.21 15.19
N ALA A 35 1.65 11.34 14.94
CA ALA A 35 2.39 10.40 14.10
C ALA A 35 2.46 8.98 14.70
N ALA A 36 2.58 8.86 16.04
CA ALA A 36 2.52 7.58 16.73
C ALA A 36 1.15 6.91 16.55
N GLN A 37 0.05 7.67 16.71
CA GLN A 37 -1.32 7.17 16.53
C GLN A 37 -1.62 6.74 15.10
N VAL A 38 -1.17 7.52 14.11
CA VAL A 38 -1.29 7.16 12.69
C VAL A 38 -0.53 5.87 12.39
N THR A 39 0.66 5.69 12.95
CA THR A 39 1.45 4.47 12.74
C THR A 39 0.84 3.27 13.44
N GLU A 40 0.27 3.45 14.64
CA GLU A 40 -0.48 2.41 15.33
C GLU A 40 -1.65 1.90 14.49
N ALA A 41 -2.47 2.79 13.95
CA ALA A 41 -3.57 2.40 13.06
C ALA A 41 -3.08 1.57 11.85
N ALA A 42 -1.93 1.94 11.27
CA ALA A 42 -1.34 1.22 10.15
C ALA A 42 -0.78 -0.16 10.55
N MET A 43 -0.17 -0.30 11.73
CA MET A 43 0.31 -1.59 12.27
C MET A 43 -0.87 -2.52 12.55
N LEU A 44 -1.89 -2.03 13.26
CA LEU A 44 -3.13 -2.77 13.54
C LEU A 44 -3.78 -3.26 12.25
N LEU A 45 -3.84 -2.41 11.21
CA LEU A 45 -4.40 -2.79 9.91
C LEU A 45 -3.56 -3.89 9.22
N ALA A 46 -2.23 -3.80 9.27
CA ALA A 46 -1.33 -4.79 8.69
C ALA A 46 -1.43 -6.16 9.38
N GLU A 47 -1.65 -6.13 10.70
CA GLU A 47 -1.81 -7.31 11.56
C GLU A 47 -3.23 -7.91 11.48
N GLY A 48 -4.17 -7.19 10.88
CA GLY A 48 -5.57 -7.61 10.76
C GLY A 48 -6.39 -7.43 12.04
N ASP A 49 -5.95 -6.54 12.92
CA ASP A 49 -6.64 -6.23 14.17
C ASP A 49 -7.96 -5.47 13.92
N PRO A 50 -9.08 -5.88 14.53
CA PRO A 50 -10.38 -5.25 14.31
C PRO A 50 -10.47 -3.79 14.80
N GLY A 51 -9.59 -3.36 15.71
CA GLY A 51 -9.50 -2.00 16.23
C GLY A 51 -8.81 -1.00 15.30
N ALA A 52 -8.25 -1.46 14.17
CA ALA A 52 -7.50 -0.61 13.25
C ALA A 52 -8.31 0.60 12.74
N ASP A 53 -9.60 0.41 12.45
CA ASP A 53 -10.48 1.48 11.96
C ASP A 53 -10.75 2.55 13.02
N ASP A 54 -10.93 2.14 14.27
CA ASP A 54 -11.19 3.06 15.37
C ASP A 54 -9.92 3.83 15.76
N ALA A 55 -8.76 3.17 15.72
CA ALA A 55 -7.46 3.82 15.85
C ALA A 55 -7.25 4.88 14.74
N ALA A 56 -7.55 4.55 13.48
CA ALA A 56 -7.44 5.49 12.36
C ALA A 56 -8.38 6.70 12.52
N LYS A 57 -9.64 6.48 12.94
CA LYS A 57 -10.59 7.56 13.23
C LYS A 57 -10.09 8.45 14.37
N GLY A 58 -9.56 7.85 15.44
CA GLY A 58 -8.97 8.58 16.56
C GLY A 58 -7.79 9.45 16.12
N ALA A 59 -6.87 8.89 15.35
CA ALA A 59 -5.73 9.61 14.79
C ALA A 59 -6.17 10.76 13.85
N ALA A 60 -7.18 10.53 13.00
CA ALA A 60 -7.74 11.54 12.12
C ALA A 60 -8.40 12.69 12.89
N ALA A 61 -9.23 12.37 13.88
CA ALA A 61 -9.89 13.35 14.74
C ALA A 61 -8.86 14.20 15.49
N ARG A 62 -7.84 13.57 16.07
CA ARG A 62 -6.74 14.27 16.74
C ARG A 62 -5.98 15.18 15.79
N GLY A 63 -5.64 14.70 14.59
CA GLY A 63 -4.96 15.49 13.56
C GLY A 63 -5.78 16.71 13.13
N ALA A 64 -7.11 16.57 13.03
CA ALA A 64 -8.01 17.68 12.74
C ALA A 64 -8.04 18.72 13.87
N THR A 65 -8.14 18.30 15.14
CA THR A 65 -8.04 19.20 16.30
C THR A 65 -6.72 19.98 16.33
N LEU A 66 -5.64 19.36 15.87
CA LEU A 66 -4.31 19.97 15.78
C LEU A 66 -4.10 20.84 14.52
N GLY A 67 -5.10 20.94 13.64
CA GLY A 67 -5.02 21.69 12.38
C GLY A 67 -3.98 21.13 11.41
N LEU A 68 -3.73 19.81 11.43
CA LEU A 68 -2.75 19.17 10.55
C LEU A 68 -3.39 18.83 9.19
N PRO A 69 -2.99 19.48 8.08
CA PRO A 69 -3.57 19.21 6.76
C PRO A 69 -3.38 17.76 6.31
N SER A 70 -2.31 17.11 6.77
CA SER A 70 -1.99 15.71 6.47
C SER A 70 -2.90 14.69 7.17
N ALA A 71 -3.76 15.11 8.10
CA ALA A 71 -4.67 14.20 8.82
C ALA A 71 -5.65 13.49 7.89
N GLN A 72 -6.25 14.22 6.95
CA GLN A 72 -7.18 13.66 5.97
C GLN A 72 -6.48 12.72 4.99
N LEU A 73 -5.25 13.06 4.57
CA LEU A 73 -4.45 12.21 3.69
C LEU A 73 -4.09 10.88 4.36
N ALA A 74 -3.71 10.89 5.64
CA ALA A 74 -3.44 9.66 6.40
C ALA A 74 -4.70 8.80 6.55
N ALA A 75 -5.85 9.41 6.86
CA ALA A 75 -7.13 8.69 6.95
C ALA A 75 -7.54 8.08 5.59
N GLY A 76 -7.33 8.81 4.48
CA GLY A 76 -7.56 8.32 3.13
C GLY A 76 -6.64 7.15 2.76
N ALA A 77 -5.37 7.20 3.15
CA ALA A 77 -4.42 6.10 2.93
C ALA A 77 -4.82 4.85 3.71
N HIS A 78 -5.23 4.99 4.97
CA HIS A 78 -5.80 3.88 5.78
C HIS A 78 -7.03 3.26 5.10
N LEU A 79 -8.00 4.09 4.72
CA LEU A 79 -9.23 3.64 4.08
C LEU A 79 -8.96 2.89 2.77
N LEU A 80 -7.99 3.37 1.99
CA LEU A 80 -7.55 2.74 0.76
C LEU A 80 -6.98 1.34 1.03
N VAL A 81 -6.01 1.22 1.95
CA VAL A 81 -5.38 -0.07 2.27
C VAL A 81 -6.42 -1.03 2.85
N ARG A 82 -7.33 -0.53 3.67
CA ARG A 82 -8.43 -1.34 4.20
C ARG A 82 -9.28 -1.95 3.09
N HIS A 83 -9.71 -1.15 2.11
CA HIS A 83 -10.51 -1.65 0.99
C HIS A 83 -9.70 -2.56 0.06
N LEU A 84 -8.40 -2.28 -0.08
CA LEU A 84 -7.47 -3.15 -0.80
C LEU A 84 -7.40 -4.54 -0.17
N LEU A 85 -7.18 -4.62 1.16
CA LEU A 85 -7.11 -5.87 1.91
C LEU A 85 -8.41 -6.70 1.84
N LEU A 86 -9.55 -6.02 1.77
CA LEU A 86 -10.85 -6.67 1.61
C LEU A 86 -11.20 -7.05 0.16
N GLY A 87 -10.37 -6.70 -0.83
CA GLY A 87 -10.69 -6.89 -2.25
C GLY A 87 -11.82 -5.99 -2.75
N ARG A 88 -12.06 -4.86 -2.09
CA ARG A 88 -13.14 -3.88 -2.36
C ARG A 88 -12.60 -2.51 -2.79
N ILE A 89 -11.41 -2.48 -3.39
CA ILE A 89 -10.73 -1.23 -3.77
C ILE A 89 -11.56 -0.36 -4.74
N ALA A 90 -12.45 -0.98 -5.53
CA ALA A 90 -13.38 -0.26 -6.41
C ALA A 90 -14.30 0.71 -5.65
N GLU A 91 -14.66 0.42 -4.39
CA GLU A 91 -15.56 1.25 -3.57
C GLU A 91 -14.95 2.62 -3.22
N VAL A 92 -13.61 2.72 -3.20
CA VAL A 92 -12.88 3.97 -2.91
C VAL A 92 -12.37 4.68 -4.16
N GLY A 93 -12.76 4.24 -5.35
CA GLY A 93 -12.36 4.84 -6.63
C GLY A 93 -12.62 6.35 -6.73
N PRO A 94 -13.84 6.84 -6.41
CA PRO A 94 -14.13 8.28 -6.46
C PRO A 94 -13.22 9.11 -5.54
N LEU A 95 -12.89 8.59 -4.35
CA LEU A 95 -11.99 9.25 -3.41
C LEU A 95 -10.56 9.34 -3.98
N ALA A 96 -10.04 8.25 -4.55
CA ALA A 96 -8.72 8.23 -5.17
C ALA A 96 -8.63 9.15 -6.40
N ALA A 97 -9.67 9.16 -7.24
CA ALA A 97 -9.75 10.02 -8.41
C ALA A 97 -9.78 11.51 -8.03
N HIS A 98 -10.61 11.87 -7.04
CA HIS A 98 -10.66 13.25 -6.52
C HIS A 98 -9.31 13.67 -5.91
N ALA A 99 -8.72 12.84 -5.05
CA ALA A 99 -7.41 13.13 -4.46
C ALA A 99 -6.31 13.25 -5.53
N SER A 100 -6.39 12.49 -6.62
CA SER A 100 -5.47 12.60 -7.75
C SER A 100 -5.58 13.94 -8.48
N ALA A 101 -6.80 14.47 -8.62
CA ALA A 101 -7.04 15.78 -9.23
C ALA A 101 -6.52 16.93 -8.35
N GLU A 102 -6.76 16.87 -7.04
CA GLU A 102 -6.35 17.91 -6.09
C GLU A 102 -4.85 17.90 -5.77
N SER A 103 -4.21 16.73 -5.81
CA SER A 103 -2.80 16.55 -5.39
C SER A 103 -1.88 16.19 -6.57
N SER A 104 -1.61 17.17 -7.45
CA SER A 104 -0.77 16.98 -8.64
C SER A 104 0.69 16.56 -8.34
N ASN A 105 1.17 16.79 -7.12
CA ASN A 105 2.50 16.41 -6.64
C ASN A 105 2.56 15.01 -6.00
N THR A 106 1.45 14.26 -6.00
CA THR A 106 1.37 12.93 -5.41
C THR A 106 0.94 11.91 -6.46
N ALA A 107 1.90 11.10 -6.94
CA ALA A 107 1.63 10.08 -7.94
C ALA A 107 0.79 8.91 -7.38
N ALA A 108 0.81 8.71 -6.06
CA ALA A 108 0.12 7.60 -5.40
C ALA A 108 -1.39 7.62 -5.64
N TRP A 109 -2.02 8.79 -5.67
CA TRP A 109 -3.47 8.89 -5.91
C TRP A 109 -3.86 8.53 -7.35
N ALA A 110 -3.01 8.86 -8.34
CA ALA A 110 -3.23 8.43 -9.71
C ALA A 110 -3.12 6.90 -9.84
N ALA A 111 -2.11 6.28 -9.22
CA ALA A 111 -1.97 4.83 -9.21
C ALA A 111 -3.13 4.12 -8.47
N ALA A 112 -3.58 4.69 -7.34
CA ALA A 112 -4.75 4.23 -6.60
C ALA A 112 -6.04 4.27 -7.45
N ALA A 113 -6.27 5.38 -8.14
CA ALA A 113 -7.42 5.54 -9.02
C ALA A 113 -7.37 4.53 -10.18
N ALA A 114 -6.19 4.33 -10.78
CA ALA A 114 -6.00 3.31 -11.81
C ALA A 114 -6.37 1.91 -11.32
N LEU A 115 -5.90 1.53 -10.13
CA LEU A 115 -6.20 0.23 -9.53
C LEU A 115 -7.70 0.08 -9.22
N ALA A 116 -8.34 1.10 -8.66
CA ALA A 116 -9.77 1.07 -8.35
C ALA A 116 -10.66 0.96 -9.60
N GLU A 117 -10.33 1.70 -10.66
CA GLU A 117 -11.00 1.60 -11.97
C GLU A 117 -10.80 0.21 -12.59
N ALA A 118 -9.58 -0.33 -12.55
CA ALA A 118 -9.27 -1.66 -13.07
C ALA A 118 -10.06 -2.76 -12.32
N ALA A 119 -10.08 -2.71 -10.99
CA ALA A 119 -10.86 -3.64 -10.16
C ALA A 119 -12.37 -3.57 -10.43
N ALA A 120 -12.86 -2.41 -10.88
CA ALA A 120 -14.25 -2.22 -11.28
C ALA A 120 -14.55 -2.60 -12.75
N GLY A 121 -13.54 -3.06 -13.51
CA GLY A 121 -13.67 -3.39 -14.93
C GLY A 121 -13.72 -2.18 -15.88
N ARG A 122 -13.40 -0.97 -15.39
CA ARG A 122 -13.41 0.28 -16.17
C ARG A 122 -12.03 0.55 -16.78
N HIS A 123 -11.64 -0.27 -17.74
CA HIS A 123 -10.26 -0.33 -18.23
C HIS A 123 -9.75 0.99 -18.87
N ASP A 124 -10.60 1.74 -19.58
CA ASP A 124 -10.17 3.00 -20.21
C ASP A 124 -9.85 4.08 -19.17
N GLY A 125 -10.70 4.22 -18.14
CA GLY A 125 -10.43 5.10 -17.00
C GLY A 125 -9.16 4.68 -16.25
N ALA A 126 -8.99 3.37 -16.05
CA ALA A 126 -7.80 2.81 -15.42
C ALA A 126 -6.51 3.14 -16.18
N ARG A 127 -6.50 2.98 -17.52
CA ARG A 127 -5.36 3.35 -18.38
C ARG A 127 -5.07 4.85 -18.34
N ALA A 128 -6.11 5.69 -18.37
CA ALA A 128 -5.92 7.15 -18.27
C ALA A 128 -5.22 7.54 -16.96
N HIS A 129 -5.63 6.96 -15.84
CA HIS A 129 -4.98 7.18 -14.55
C HIS A 129 -3.56 6.60 -14.47
N LEU A 130 -3.30 5.47 -15.13
CA LEU A 130 -1.96 4.86 -15.17
C LEU A 130 -0.98 5.67 -16.03
N ALA A 131 -1.46 6.26 -17.13
CA ALA A 131 -0.71 7.22 -17.92
C ALA A 131 -0.38 8.47 -17.08
N GLU A 132 -1.36 8.95 -16.29
CA GLU A 132 -1.14 10.08 -15.39
C GLU A 132 -0.11 9.77 -14.30
N TYR A 133 -0.18 8.58 -13.70
CA TYR A 133 0.87 8.09 -12.78
C TYR A 133 2.23 8.14 -13.46
N SER A 134 2.36 7.60 -14.68
CA SER A 134 3.64 7.53 -15.40
C SER A 134 4.22 8.92 -15.66
N ARG A 135 3.37 9.88 -16.07
CA ARG A 135 3.74 11.29 -16.26
C ARG A 135 4.25 11.92 -14.97
N ARG A 136 3.59 11.66 -13.84
CA ARG A 136 4.01 12.19 -12.52
C ARG A 136 5.27 11.52 -12.00
N ALA A 137 5.37 10.20 -12.13
CA ALA A 137 6.50 9.40 -11.65
C ALA A 137 7.82 9.66 -12.40
N ALA A 138 7.76 10.28 -13.59
CA ALA A 138 8.95 10.76 -14.29
C ALA A 138 9.62 11.97 -13.61
N ARG A 139 8.93 12.64 -12.68
CA ARG A 139 9.47 13.80 -11.96
C ARG A 139 10.31 13.36 -10.75
N PRO A 140 11.49 13.96 -10.51
CA PRO A 140 12.26 13.67 -9.31
C PRO A 140 11.57 14.21 -8.05
N GLY A 141 11.86 13.60 -6.89
CA GLY A 141 11.42 14.10 -5.58
C GLY A 141 9.95 13.89 -5.24
N MET A 142 9.24 13.03 -5.99
CA MET A 142 7.83 12.76 -5.75
C MET A 142 7.58 12.08 -4.41
N TRP A 143 6.61 12.58 -3.66
CA TRP A 143 6.22 12.00 -2.38
C TRP A 143 5.55 10.64 -2.59
N PHE A 144 5.81 9.71 -1.68
CA PHE A 144 5.21 8.38 -1.67
C PHE A 144 5.45 7.55 -2.95
N ALA A 145 6.58 7.76 -3.63
CA ALA A 145 6.91 7.10 -4.89
C ALA A 145 6.79 5.56 -4.82
N ARG A 146 7.32 4.92 -3.77
CA ARG A 146 7.23 3.46 -3.59
C ARG A 146 5.79 2.96 -3.46
N GLY A 147 4.95 3.66 -2.69
CA GLY A 147 3.53 3.32 -2.56
C GLY A 147 2.77 3.49 -3.88
N ALA A 148 3.09 4.54 -4.64
CA ALA A 148 2.56 4.73 -5.99
C ALA A 148 2.97 3.59 -6.93
N THR A 149 4.24 3.20 -6.92
CA THR A 149 4.77 2.10 -7.74
C THR A 149 4.15 0.76 -7.39
N ALA A 150 3.91 0.48 -6.10
CA ALA A 150 3.22 -0.73 -5.66
C ALA A 150 1.78 -0.82 -6.23
N MET A 151 0.98 0.24 -6.09
CA MET A 151 -0.39 0.26 -6.64
C MET A 151 -0.39 0.22 -8.18
N ALA A 152 0.57 0.88 -8.83
CA ALA A 152 0.73 0.84 -10.28
C ALA A 152 1.08 -0.56 -10.78
N ALA A 153 1.82 -1.36 -10.01
CA ALA A 153 2.11 -2.76 -10.34
C ALA A 153 0.83 -3.60 -10.42
N ALA A 154 -0.09 -3.44 -9.45
CA ALA A 154 -1.36 -4.14 -9.45
C ALA A 154 -2.31 -3.67 -10.56
N ALA A 155 -2.36 -2.36 -10.83
CA ALA A 155 -3.12 -1.83 -11.97
C ALA A 155 -2.55 -2.34 -13.31
N ALA A 156 -1.23 -2.33 -13.47
CA ALA A 156 -0.57 -2.83 -14.68
C ALA A 156 -0.84 -4.32 -14.88
N PHE A 157 -0.85 -5.11 -13.81
CA PHE A 157 -1.21 -6.53 -13.87
C PHE A 157 -2.64 -6.75 -14.36
N ALA A 158 -3.62 -6.03 -13.79
CA ALA A 158 -5.02 -6.13 -14.22
C ALA A 158 -5.23 -5.70 -15.68
N LEU A 159 -4.43 -4.74 -16.17
CA LEU A 159 -4.57 -4.18 -17.52
C LEU A 159 -3.62 -4.82 -18.55
N ARG A 160 -2.72 -5.71 -18.11
CA ARG A 160 -1.60 -6.28 -18.90
C ARG A 160 -0.68 -5.23 -19.52
N GLU A 161 -0.40 -4.16 -18.77
CA GLU A 161 0.43 -3.03 -19.22
C GLU A 161 1.92 -3.30 -18.98
N ALA A 162 2.53 -4.08 -19.88
CA ALA A 162 3.93 -4.52 -19.77
C ALA A 162 4.94 -3.38 -19.57
N GLY A 163 4.75 -2.23 -20.23
CA GLY A 163 5.65 -1.08 -20.09
C GLY A 163 5.70 -0.52 -18.66
N VAL A 164 4.55 -0.48 -17.97
CA VAL A 164 4.48 -0.03 -16.58
C VAL A 164 5.06 -1.09 -15.66
N ALA A 165 4.81 -2.38 -15.92
CA ALA A 165 5.39 -3.48 -15.17
C ALA A 165 6.92 -3.52 -15.24
N ALA A 166 7.51 -3.27 -16.42
CA ALA A 166 8.96 -3.15 -16.59
C ALA A 166 9.53 -1.99 -15.73
N ARG A 167 8.88 -0.83 -15.76
CA ARG A 167 9.30 0.33 -14.95
C ARG A 167 9.15 0.11 -13.45
N VAL A 168 8.15 -0.66 -13.02
CA VAL A 168 8.03 -1.08 -11.62
C VAL A 168 9.28 -1.86 -11.19
N ARG A 169 9.79 -2.77 -12.03
CA ARG A 169 11.00 -3.56 -11.73
C ARG A 169 12.27 -2.72 -11.64
N GLU A 170 12.35 -1.63 -12.41
CA GLU A 170 13.47 -0.69 -12.33
C GLU A 170 13.44 0.12 -11.01
N ILE A 171 12.26 0.60 -10.60
CA ILE A 171 12.10 1.50 -9.46
C ILE A 171 12.08 0.74 -8.13
N LEU A 172 11.44 -0.42 -8.12
CA LEU A 172 11.22 -1.24 -6.95
C LEU A 172 11.96 -2.57 -7.10
N PRO A 173 13.27 -2.62 -6.79
CA PRO A 173 14.02 -3.87 -6.82
C PRO A 173 13.39 -4.87 -5.83
N PRO A 174 13.38 -6.17 -6.16
CA PRO A 174 12.87 -7.18 -5.25
C PRO A 174 13.73 -7.22 -3.99
N ASP A 175 13.10 -7.03 -2.84
CA ASP A 175 13.71 -7.10 -1.52
C ASP A 175 12.83 -8.02 -0.65
N PRO A 176 13.27 -9.26 -0.37
CA PRO A 176 12.47 -10.24 0.37
C PRO A 176 12.31 -9.88 1.85
N ASP A 177 13.04 -8.88 2.34
CA ASP A 177 13.08 -8.48 3.75
C ASP A 177 12.52 -7.08 3.97
N ALA A 178 11.79 -6.53 2.99
CA ALA A 178 11.19 -5.21 3.08
C ALA A 178 9.70 -5.19 2.73
N ALA A 179 9.01 -4.23 3.35
CA ALA A 179 7.63 -3.84 3.10
C ALA A 179 7.55 -2.42 2.52
N ILE A 180 6.43 -2.13 1.85
CA ILE A 180 6.12 -0.80 1.34
C ILE A 180 5.36 -0.02 2.40
N LEU A 181 5.94 1.07 2.89
CA LEU A 181 5.28 2.03 3.76
C LEU A 181 4.85 3.28 2.99
N VAL A 182 3.72 3.86 3.39
CA VAL A 182 3.25 5.16 2.88
C VAL A 182 3.66 6.24 3.89
N GLY A 183 4.52 7.14 3.43
CA GLY A 183 4.98 8.29 4.22
C GLY A 183 5.78 7.90 5.45
N PHE A 184 5.44 8.47 6.59
CA PHE A 184 6.06 8.13 7.87
C PHE A 184 5.42 6.89 8.52
N GLY A 185 4.82 5.99 7.73
CA GLY A 185 4.13 4.80 8.25
C GLY A 185 2.63 4.97 8.42
N GLY A 186 1.99 5.87 7.67
CA GLY A 186 0.53 6.06 7.74
C GLY A 186 -0.30 4.99 7.03
N ALA A 187 0.36 4.09 6.32
CA ALA A 187 -0.22 2.87 5.77
C ALA A 187 0.90 1.88 5.45
N VAL A 188 0.58 0.59 5.52
CA VAL A 188 1.44 -0.52 5.12
C VAL A 188 0.82 -1.16 3.89
N LEU A 189 1.53 -1.19 2.76
CA LEU A 189 1.11 -1.86 1.53
C LEU A 189 1.71 -3.28 1.43
N GLY A 190 2.09 -3.89 2.54
CA GLY A 190 2.60 -5.25 2.56
C GLY A 190 4.01 -5.42 1.96
N PRO A 191 4.43 -6.67 1.69
CA PRO A 191 5.79 -7.01 1.24
C PRO A 191 6.12 -6.38 -0.13
N VAL A 192 7.37 -5.91 -0.31
CA VAL A 192 7.87 -5.41 -1.60
C VAL A 192 7.69 -6.47 -2.69
N THR A 193 8.02 -7.71 -2.36
CA THR A 193 7.99 -8.85 -3.29
C THR A 193 6.59 -9.24 -3.77
N LEU A 194 5.52 -8.84 -3.07
CA LEU A 194 4.16 -9.00 -3.57
C LEU A 194 3.98 -8.19 -4.87
N TRP A 195 4.41 -6.93 -4.85
CA TRP A 195 4.23 -6.01 -5.97
C TRP A 195 5.20 -6.30 -7.12
N THR A 196 6.45 -6.64 -6.81
CA THR A 196 7.41 -7.04 -7.84
C THR A 196 7.04 -8.36 -8.49
N GLY A 197 6.41 -9.27 -7.73
CA GLY A 197 5.82 -10.53 -8.22
C GLY A 197 4.70 -10.29 -9.23
N LEU A 198 3.75 -9.39 -8.93
CA LEU A 198 2.71 -9.00 -9.89
C LEU A 198 3.30 -8.37 -11.17
N ALA A 199 4.35 -7.55 -11.03
CA ALA A 199 5.01 -6.94 -12.18
C ALA A 199 5.68 -7.98 -13.09
N VAL A 200 6.48 -8.92 -12.55
CA VAL A 200 7.07 -9.98 -13.39
C VAL A 200 6.04 -10.94 -13.95
N TRP A 201 4.92 -11.16 -13.25
CA TRP A 201 3.80 -11.94 -13.77
C TRP A 201 3.15 -11.26 -14.98
N THR A 202 3.05 -9.93 -14.96
CA THR A 202 2.58 -9.13 -16.11
C THR A 202 3.51 -9.25 -17.32
N LEU A 203 4.79 -9.55 -17.08
CA LEU A 203 5.82 -9.75 -18.10
C LEU A 203 5.96 -11.23 -18.53
N ASP A 204 5.02 -12.08 -18.13
CA ASP A 204 4.99 -13.53 -18.42
C ASP A 204 6.21 -14.33 -17.87
N ASP A 205 6.98 -13.77 -16.94
CA ASP A 205 8.02 -14.51 -16.20
C ASP A 205 7.42 -15.19 -14.96
N VAL A 206 6.76 -16.32 -15.23
CA VAL A 206 6.03 -17.12 -14.23
C VAL A 206 6.93 -17.64 -13.11
N GLU A 207 8.18 -18.03 -13.43
CA GLU A 207 9.12 -18.54 -12.44
C GLU A 207 9.59 -17.44 -11.48
N ALA A 208 9.93 -16.26 -12.01
CA ALA A 208 10.24 -15.12 -11.17
C ALA A 208 9.04 -14.68 -10.33
N ALA A 209 7.83 -14.67 -10.92
CA ALA A 209 6.60 -14.32 -10.21
C ALA A 209 6.38 -15.25 -9.01
N ARG A 210 6.54 -16.56 -9.21
CA ARG A 210 6.39 -17.56 -8.16
C ARG A 210 7.40 -17.36 -7.03
N ARG A 211 8.67 -17.10 -7.36
CA ARG A 211 9.72 -16.86 -6.36
C ARG A 211 9.42 -15.62 -5.52
N ASP A 212 9.09 -14.50 -6.16
CA ASP A 212 8.80 -13.24 -5.48
C ASP A 212 7.54 -13.37 -4.60
N LEU A 213 6.46 -13.98 -5.12
CA LEU A 213 5.23 -14.15 -4.34
C LEU A 213 5.40 -15.12 -3.15
N ARG A 214 6.21 -16.17 -3.27
CA ARG A 214 6.56 -17.02 -2.12
C ARG A 214 7.40 -16.29 -1.08
N ALA A 215 8.31 -15.41 -1.51
CA ALA A 215 9.04 -14.53 -0.59
C ALA A 215 8.09 -13.56 0.14
N ALA A 216 7.05 -13.06 -0.54
CA ALA A 216 6.02 -12.23 0.08
C ALA A 216 5.23 -12.99 1.17
N VAL A 217 4.90 -14.27 0.93
CA VAL A 217 4.29 -15.14 1.95
C VAL A 217 5.22 -15.27 3.16
N ALA A 218 6.48 -15.62 2.93
CA ALA A 218 7.46 -15.81 4.02
C ALA A 218 7.69 -14.54 4.84
N PHE A 219 7.75 -13.36 4.19
CA PHE A 219 7.83 -12.08 4.88
C PHE A 219 6.60 -11.84 5.75
N ALA A 220 5.38 -11.98 5.18
CA ALA A 220 4.14 -11.69 5.89
C ALA A 220 3.93 -12.63 7.10
N ASP A 221 4.26 -13.91 6.96
CA ASP A 221 4.18 -14.87 8.06
C ASP A 221 5.19 -14.52 9.18
N ARG A 222 6.42 -14.15 8.82
CA ARG A 222 7.44 -13.69 9.80
C ARG A 222 7.04 -12.39 10.51
N ALA A 223 6.46 -11.45 9.76
CA ALA A 223 6.04 -10.15 10.29
C ALA A 223 4.76 -10.23 11.14
N GLY A 224 4.05 -11.37 11.12
CA GLY A 224 2.76 -11.51 11.80
C GLY A 224 1.65 -10.72 11.11
N TRP A 225 1.62 -10.69 9.77
CA TRP A 225 0.64 -9.94 8.97
C TRP A 225 -0.30 -10.88 8.18
N PRO A 226 -1.26 -11.56 8.84
CA PRO A 226 -2.13 -12.54 8.21
C PRO A 226 -2.87 -12.05 6.95
N PRO A 227 -3.42 -10.81 6.90
CA PRO A 227 -4.11 -10.33 5.70
C PRO A 227 -3.19 -10.32 4.46
N TRP A 228 -1.97 -9.84 4.61
CA TRP A 228 -0.98 -9.81 3.53
C TRP A 228 -0.50 -11.21 3.13
N GLY A 229 -0.32 -12.11 4.11
CA GLY A 229 0.02 -13.51 3.85
C GLY A 229 -1.07 -14.23 3.07
N ALA A 230 -2.36 -13.98 3.40
CA ALA A 230 -3.49 -14.53 2.67
C ALA A 230 -3.53 -14.06 1.21
N ILE A 231 -3.32 -12.76 0.96
CA ILE A 231 -3.23 -12.20 -0.39
C ILE A 231 -2.10 -12.84 -1.18
N ALA A 232 -0.89 -12.91 -0.61
CA ALA A 232 0.26 -13.50 -1.31
C ALA A 232 0.03 -14.99 -1.64
N ARG A 233 -0.57 -15.76 -0.72
CA ARG A 233 -0.96 -17.16 -0.96
C ARG A 233 -2.00 -17.30 -2.07
N GLN A 234 -2.99 -16.41 -2.13
CA GLN A 234 -3.97 -16.39 -3.23
C GLN A 234 -3.31 -16.10 -4.58
N CYS A 235 -2.35 -15.17 -4.65
CA CYS A 235 -1.57 -14.94 -5.87
C CYS A 235 -0.76 -16.18 -6.29
N VAL A 236 -0.12 -16.89 -5.35
CA VAL A 236 0.60 -18.15 -5.64
C VAL A 236 -0.37 -19.21 -6.18
N SER A 237 -1.54 -19.36 -5.55
CA SER A 237 -2.57 -20.30 -6.02
C SER A 237 -3.05 -19.96 -7.44
N ALA A 238 -3.26 -18.68 -7.76
CA ALA A 238 -3.72 -18.25 -9.08
C ALA A 238 -2.64 -18.32 -10.18
N LEU A 239 -1.37 -18.40 -9.80
CA LEU A 239 -0.27 -18.75 -10.71
C LEU A 239 -0.29 -20.23 -11.10
N GLU A 240 -0.69 -21.10 -10.17
CA GLU A 240 -0.69 -22.55 -10.32
C GLU A 240 -2.01 -23.07 -10.91
N ASP A 241 -3.13 -22.38 -10.64
CA ASP A 241 -4.46 -22.68 -11.14
C ASP A 241 -5.10 -21.43 -11.78
N PRO A 242 -5.25 -21.37 -13.11
CA PRO A 242 -5.92 -20.26 -13.79
C PRO A 242 -7.39 -20.04 -13.39
N ALA A 243 -8.06 -21.04 -12.81
CA ALA A 243 -9.43 -20.93 -12.32
C ALA A 243 -9.53 -20.29 -10.93
N ALA A 244 -8.43 -20.18 -10.19
CA ALA A 244 -8.43 -19.59 -8.85
C ALA A 244 -8.67 -18.07 -8.92
N SER A 245 -9.43 -17.56 -7.95
CA SER A 245 -9.69 -16.13 -7.82
C SER A 245 -8.43 -15.36 -7.44
N LEU A 246 -8.21 -14.21 -8.06
CA LEU A 246 -7.15 -13.27 -7.67
C LEU A 246 -7.56 -12.39 -6.47
N PRO A 247 -6.61 -12.00 -5.61
CA PRO A 247 -6.86 -11.09 -4.50
C PRO A 247 -7.03 -9.64 -4.96
N LEU A 248 -7.23 -8.72 -4.01
CA LEU A 248 -7.21 -7.26 -4.21
C LEU A 248 -8.30 -6.71 -5.17
N GLY A 249 -9.29 -7.54 -5.53
CA GLY A 249 -10.29 -7.21 -6.54
C GLY A 249 -9.78 -7.31 -7.98
N LEU A 250 -8.61 -7.92 -8.20
CA LEU A 250 -7.98 -8.07 -9.52
C LEU A 250 -8.72 -9.11 -10.37
N ARG A 251 -8.69 -8.91 -11.69
CA ARG A 251 -9.23 -9.81 -12.72
C ARG A 251 -8.23 -9.87 -13.88
N ARG A 252 -8.19 -10.99 -14.63
CA ARG A 252 -7.30 -11.20 -15.79
C ARG A 252 -7.99 -10.96 -17.12
#